data_AF-A0A1V6PKU3-F1
#
_entry.id   AF-A0A1V6PKU3-F1
#
_cell.length_a   1.000
_cell.length_b   1.000
_cell.length_c   1.000
_cell.angle_alpha   90.00
_cell.angle_beta   90.00
_cell.angle_gamma   90.00
#
_symmetry.space_group_name_H-M   'P 1'
#
loop_
_entity.id
_entity.type
_entity.pdbx_description
1 polymer ?
#
loop_
_entity_poly.entity_id
_entity_poly.type
_entity_poly.pdbx_seq_one_letter_code
_entity_poly.pdbx_strand_id
1 'polypeptide(L)'
;MASDVSESIEALQQLEADQGDLKKQLAIIRISEPISDVSDANFSPSKRGSDVSISNLNDPTPASLEADLTHYKELFSKLRFSYVEQVTKEKFLRAIVGDPPLVVGHNENVELETRLAEVKAELKASKEEARLMIEEMEKMARDLASRYKNVEVQTEQLSTLPDAIENLESTIAGLRAKQVANMDSSDPRSSQNLPLPATLNLLAEREAELAALNRQIAAVQNALPRKTREAEAIERECTVLERRKVEAIAQAREAQRKKQQGESDGLEEMGRWYRGAEETLKEMVGVER
;
A
#
# COMPACT_ATOMS: atom_id res chain seq x y z
N MET A 1 12.90 6.96 22.38
CA MET A 1 12.00 6.86 21.21
C MET A 1 10.56 7.15 21.57
N ALA A 2 9.89 6.41 22.46
CA ALA A 2 8.53 6.78 22.90
C ALA A 2 8.51 8.06 23.78
N SER A 3 9.55 8.28 24.59
CA SER A 3 9.71 9.47 25.43
C SER A 3 9.99 10.75 24.63
N ASP A 4 10.77 10.65 23.55
CA ASP A 4 11.10 11.82 22.71
C ASP A 4 9.88 12.34 21.95
N VAL A 5 8.97 11.44 21.57
CA VAL A 5 7.73 11.79 20.87
C VAL A 5 6.73 12.47 21.83
N SER A 6 6.58 11.96 23.06
CA SER A 6 5.72 12.61 24.06
C SER A 6 6.23 13.99 24.45
N GLU A 7 7.55 14.14 24.64
CA GLU A 7 8.17 15.44 24.94
C GLU A 7 7.96 16.45 23.80
N SER A 8 8.03 16.00 22.54
CA SER A 8 7.77 16.88 21.38
C SER A 8 6.30 17.29 21.22
N ILE A 9 5.35 16.43 21.60
CA ILE A 9 3.91 16.73 21.58
C ILE A 9 3.55 17.71 22.70
N GLU A 10 4.11 17.50 23.90
CA GLU A 10 3.95 18.43 25.02
C GLU A 10 4.56 19.81 24.72
N ALA A 11 5.71 19.85 24.03
CA ALA A 11 6.31 21.09 23.57
C ALA A 11 5.46 21.83 22.51
N LEU A 12 4.80 21.09 21.60
CA LEU A 12 3.89 21.67 20.61
C LEU A 12 2.59 22.19 21.25
N GLN A 13 2.03 21.47 22.23
CA GLN A 13 0.86 21.92 23.00
C GLN A 13 1.16 23.14 23.87
N GLN A 14 2.36 23.20 24.48
CA GLN A 14 2.80 24.37 25.24
C GLN A 14 3.03 25.58 24.31
N LEU A 15 3.57 25.37 23.11
CA LEU A 15 3.68 26.44 22.10
C LEU A 15 2.31 26.94 21.63
N GLU A 16 1.33 26.06 21.44
CA GLU A 16 -0.02 26.43 21.04
C GLU A 16 -0.79 27.17 22.17
N ALA A 17 -0.52 26.82 23.43
CA ALA A 17 -1.11 27.45 24.61
C ALA A 17 -0.49 28.81 24.96
N ASP A 18 0.84 28.94 24.86
CA ASP A 18 1.56 30.19 25.13
C ASP A 18 1.53 31.17 23.94
N GLN A 19 1.38 30.67 22.71
CA GLN A 19 1.32 31.45 21.47
C GLN A 19 -0.06 31.31 20.83
N GLY A 20 -1.06 31.95 21.44
CA GLY A 20 -2.41 32.03 20.91
C GLY A 20 -2.42 32.35 19.41
N ASP A 21 -2.99 31.41 18.64
CA ASP A 21 -3.22 31.49 17.19
C ASP A 21 -1.98 31.94 16.41
N LEU A 22 -0.99 31.04 16.25
CA LEU A 22 0.21 31.21 15.40
C LEU A 22 -0.08 31.90 14.05
N LYS A 23 -1.27 31.69 13.48
CA LYS A 23 -1.75 32.35 12.25
C LYS A 23 -1.82 33.88 12.38
N LYS A 24 -2.12 34.43 13.56
CA LYS A 24 -2.19 35.86 13.85
C LYS A 24 -0.82 36.51 14.06
N GLN A 25 0.19 35.75 14.51
CA GLN A 25 1.55 36.25 14.72
C GLN A 25 2.45 36.08 13.48
N LEU A 26 2.24 35.03 12.67
CA LEU A 26 2.97 34.81 11.41
C LEU A 26 2.48 35.71 10.26
N ALA A 27 1.39 36.44 10.46
CA ALA A 27 0.92 37.47 9.54
C ALA A 27 1.82 38.71 9.65
N ILE A 28 2.84 38.80 8.80
CA ILE A 28 3.76 39.96 8.71
C ILE A 28 3.02 41.27 8.34
N ILE A 29 1.79 41.19 7.83
CA ILE A 29 0.95 42.37 7.55
C ILE A 29 -0.46 42.12 8.07
N ARG A 30 -0.86 42.83 9.14
CA ARG A 30 -2.25 42.90 9.61
C ARG A 30 -3.03 43.86 8.72
N ILE A 31 -3.51 43.37 7.58
CA ILE A 31 -4.25 44.20 6.60
C ILE A 31 -5.66 44.57 7.12
N SER A 32 -6.14 43.90 8.18
CA SER A 32 -7.51 44.06 8.71
C SER A 32 -7.62 44.92 9.97
N GLU A 33 -6.52 45.46 10.52
CA GLU A 33 -6.60 46.44 11.62
C GLU A 33 -6.69 47.86 11.02
N PRO A 34 -7.74 48.64 11.33
CA PRO A 34 -7.85 50.00 10.85
C PRO A 34 -6.70 50.84 11.40
N ILE A 35 -6.03 51.62 10.53
CA ILE A 35 -4.95 52.56 10.89
C ILE A 35 -5.48 53.76 11.72
N SER A 36 -6.70 53.68 12.26
CA SER A 36 -7.44 54.83 12.80
C SER A 36 -7.24 55.10 14.28
N ASP A 37 -6.51 54.28 15.04
CA ASP A 37 -6.40 54.44 16.50
C ASP A 37 -5.36 55.50 16.96
N VAL A 38 -5.06 56.52 16.13
CA VAL A 38 -4.15 57.63 16.53
C VAL A 38 -4.80 59.01 16.44
N SER A 39 -6.13 59.13 16.31
CA SER A 39 -6.76 60.46 16.28
C SER A 39 -8.13 60.56 16.94
N ASP A 40 -8.27 60.09 18.18
CA ASP A 40 -9.33 60.53 19.08
C ASP A 40 -8.78 61.55 20.09
N ALA A 41 -8.51 62.75 19.58
CA ALA A 41 -8.38 63.94 20.41
C ALA A 41 -8.98 65.14 19.66
N ASN A 42 -10.26 65.37 19.90
CA ASN A 42 -10.94 66.66 19.92
C ASN A 42 -10.41 67.74 18.96
N PHE A 43 -11.03 67.87 17.78
CA PHE A 43 -11.26 69.19 17.18
C PHE A 43 -12.46 69.12 16.23
N SER A 44 -13.59 69.71 16.65
CA SER A 44 -14.58 70.24 15.71
C SER A 44 -14.15 71.67 15.37
N PRO A 45 -14.12 72.05 14.10
CA PRO A 45 -15.22 72.92 13.67
C PRO A 45 -15.66 72.72 12.21
N SER A 46 -16.95 73.00 12.01
CA SER A 46 -17.50 73.61 10.79
C SER A 46 -17.39 72.83 9.48
N LYS A 47 -18.34 71.91 9.36
CA LYS A 47 -19.12 71.57 8.16
C LYS A 47 -19.09 72.66 7.07
N ARG A 48 -18.19 72.52 6.08
CA ARG A 48 -18.27 73.22 4.78
C ARG A 48 -17.82 72.29 3.64
N GLY A 49 -18.84 71.80 2.93
CA GLY A 49 -18.89 71.25 1.57
C GLY A 49 -17.64 70.71 0.90
N SER A 50 -17.54 69.38 0.83
CA SER A 50 -17.46 68.61 -0.43
C SER A 50 -17.52 67.12 -0.07
N ASP A 51 -18.74 66.62 0.01
CA ASP A 51 -19.06 65.26 0.43
C ASP A 51 -19.16 64.36 -0.81
N VAL A 52 -18.08 63.62 -1.13
CA VAL A 52 -18.08 62.50 -2.09
C VAL A 52 -17.21 61.31 -1.59
N SER A 53 -16.73 61.29 -0.34
CA SER A 53 -15.81 60.19 0.09
C SER A 53 -15.98 59.67 1.51
N ILE A 54 -17.04 60.02 2.25
CA ILE A 54 -17.20 59.53 3.64
C ILE A 54 -18.18 58.36 3.74
N SER A 55 -18.97 58.08 2.69
CA SER A 55 -20.01 57.03 2.72
C SER A 55 -19.51 55.58 2.56
N ASN A 56 -18.26 55.36 2.15
CA ASN A 56 -17.73 54.00 1.88
C ASN A 56 -16.87 53.43 3.03
N LEU A 57 -16.74 54.15 4.15
CA LEU A 57 -15.85 53.75 5.25
C LEU A 57 -16.43 52.64 6.16
N ASN A 58 -17.72 52.31 6.02
CA ASN A 58 -18.38 51.39 6.94
C ASN A 58 -18.27 49.90 6.57
N ASP A 59 -17.82 49.54 5.36
CA ASP A 59 -17.57 48.15 4.95
C ASP A 59 -16.58 48.11 3.75
N PRO A 60 -15.25 48.14 3.97
CA PRO A 60 -14.29 48.11 2.88
C PRO A 60 -14.27 46.74 2.22
N THR A 61 -15.11 46.55 1.21
CA THR A 61 -15.01 45.41 0.30
C THR A 61 -13.77 45.61 -0.58
N PRO A 62 -12.96 44.57 -0.88
CA PRO A 62 -11.72 44.71 -1.65
C PRO A 62 -11.89 45.44 -2.99
N ALA A 63 -13.05 45.30 -3.65
CA ALA A 63 -13.39 46.03 -4.87
C ALA A 63 -13.61 47.54 -4.65
N SER A 64 -14.13 47.96 -3.49
CA SER A 64 -14.30 49.38 -3.14
C SER A 64 -12.95 50.04 -2.88
N LEU A 65 -12.03 49.33 -2.22
CA LEU A 65 -10.69 49.84 -1.94
C LEU A 65 -9.89 50.09 -3.23
N GLU A 66 -10.01 49.20 -4.21
CA GLU A 66 -9.37 49.37 -5.52
C GLU A 66 -9.93 50.60 -6.26
N ALA A 67 -11.26 50.80 -6.24
CA ALA A 67 -11.89 51.97 -6.82
C ALA A 67 -11.42 53.28 -6.15
N ASP A 68 -11.36 53.31 -4.82
CA ASP A 68 -10.89 54.48 -4.08
C ASP A 68 -9.41 54.78 -4.37
N LEU A 69 -8.55 53.76 -4.45
CA LEU A 69 -7.14 53.94 -4.83
C LEU A 69 -6.98 54.52 -6.24
N THR A 70 -7.80 54.09 -7.20
CA THR A 70 -7.78 54.67 -8.56
C THR A 70 -8.24 56.13 -8.55
N HIS A 71 -9.31 56.45 -7.83
CA HIS A 71 -9.82 57.81 -7.70
C HIS A 71 -8.79 58.75 -7.05
N TYR A 72 -8.17 58.36 -5.93
CA TYR A 72 -7.14 59.17 -5.29
C TYR A 72 -5.92 59.34 -6.18
N LYS A 73 -5.48 58.29 -6.89
CA LYS A 73 -4.37 58.39 -7.84
C LYS A 73 -4.65 59.43 -8.93
N GLU A 74 -5.86 59.48 -9.46
CA GLU A 74 -6.26 60.49 -10.44
C GLU A 74 -6.34 61.89 -9.85
N LEU A 75 -6.95 62.04 -8.66
CA LEU A 75 -7.06 63.32 -7.96
C LEU A 75 -5.67 63.90 -7.64
N PHE A 76 -4.78 63.10 -7.07
CA PHE A 76 -3.41 63.52 -6.76
C PHE A 76 -2.61 63.81 -8.03
N SER A 77 -2.83 63.08 -9.13
CA SER A 77 -2.18 63.38 -10.41
C SER A 77 -2.64 64.73 -10.97
N LYS A 78 -3.95 65.02 -10.91
CA LYS A 78 -4.52 66.33 -11.31
C LYS A 78 -4.03 67.46 -10.42
N LEU A 79 -4.00 67.24 -9.11
CA LEU A 79 -3.52 68.22 -8.13
C LEU A 79 -2.02 68.50 -8.33
N ARG A 80 -1.21 67.46 -8.53
CA ARG A 80 0.23 67.60 -8.82
C ARG A 80 0.45 68.38 -10.11
N PHE A 81 -0.32 68.09 -11.17
CA PHE A 81 -0.23 68.81 -12.44
C PHE A 81 -0.56 70.30 -12.25
N SER A 82 -1.71 70.59 -11.63
CA SER A 82 -2.17 71.97 -11.36
C SER A 82 -1.16 72.75 -10.50
N TYR A 83 -0.63 72.13 -9.44
CA TYR A 83 0.37 72.76 -8.58
C TYR A 83 1.67 73.07 -9.32
N VAL A 84 2.21 72.10 -10.06
CA VAL A 84 3.44 72.31 -10.85
C VAL A 84 3.22 73.40 -11.90
N GLU A 85 2.08 73.39 -12.58
CA GLU A 85 1.72 74.43 -13.54
C GLU A 85 1.60 75.81 -12.88
N GLN A 86 0.96 75.91 -11.72
CA GLN A 86 0.82 77.17 -11.00
C GLN A 86 2.16 77.70 -10.50
N VAL A 87 2.99 76.86 -9.88
CA VAL A 87 4.31 77.25 -9.38
C VAL A 87 5.23 77.65 -10.52
N THR A 88 5.17 76.95 -11.66
CA THR A 88 5.99 77.32 -12.84
C THR A 88 5.52 78.63 -13.46
N LYS A 89 4.21 78.87 -13.58
CA LYS A 89 3.66 80.16 -14.02
C LYS A 89 4.07 81.30 -13.10
N GLU A 90 3.97 81.12 -11.78
CA GLU A 90 4.37 82.13 -10.81
C GLU A 90 5.88 82.40 -10.88
N LYS A 91 6.70 81.35 -10.91
CA LYS A 91 8.16 81.48 -11.03
C LYS A 91 8.57 82.19 -12.31
N PHE A 92 7.91 81.91 -13.44
CA PHE A 92 8.15 82.57 -14.72
C PHE A 92 7.79 84.06 -14.67
N LEU A 93 6.61 84.40 -14.16
CA LEU A 93 6.19 85.79 -14.00
C LEU A 93 7.14 86.56 -13.06
N ARG A 94 7.53 85.94 -11.94
CA ARG A 94 8.50 86.52 -11.00
C ARG A 94 9.89 86.70 -11.62
N ALA A 95 10.33 85.79 -12.48
CA ALA A 95 11.62 85.89 -13.17
C ALA A 95 11.66 87.05 -14.19
N ILE A 96 10.52 87.35 -14.85
CA ILE A 96 10.41 88.44 -15.82
C ILE A 96 10.18 89.79 -15.13
N VAL A 97 9.38 89.82 -14.07
CA VAL A 97 8.95 91.06 -13.37
C VAL A 97 9.90 91.43 -12.22
N GLY A 98 10.74 90.51 -11.75
CA GLY A 98 11.73 90.77 -10.71
C GLY A 98 12.81 91.74 -11.15
N ASP A 99 13.29 92.56 -10.22
CA ASP A 99 14.40 93.51 -10.43
C ASP A 99 15.64 93.04 -9.61
N PRO A 100 16.74 92.59 -10.25
CA PRO A 100 16.99 92.51 -11.69
C PRO A 100 16.33 91.27 -12.36
N PRO A 101 15.98 91.35 -13.66
CA PRO A 101 15.36 90.25 -14.38
C PRO A 101 16.31 89.06 -14.48
N LEU A 102 15.80 87.86 -14.20
CA LEU A 102 16.60 86.64 -14.20
C LEU A 102 16.79 86.16 -15.65
N VAL A 103 17.89 86.57 -16.28
CA VAL A 103 18.29 86.09 -17.61
C VAL A 103 19.22 84.89 -17.44
N VAL A 104 18.70 83.69 -17.68
CA VAL A 104 19.52 82.47 -17.62
C VAL A 104 20.52 82.49 -18.78
N GLY A 105 21.80 82.52 -18.46
CA GLY A 105 22.87 82.50 -19.46
C GLY A 105 22.98 81.14 -20.16
N HIS A 106 23.48 81.12 -21.40
CA HIS A 106 23.75 79.85 -22.09
C HIS A 106 24.69 78.94 -21.28
N ASN A 107 25.70 79.51 -20.62
CA ASN A 107 26.62 78.76 -19.76
C ASN A 107 25.92 78.12 -18.55
N GLU A 108 25.00 78.84 -17.91
CA GLU A 108 24.22 78.33 -16.78
C GLU A 108 23.26 77.21 -17.23
N ASN A 109 22.67 77.32 -18.43
CA ASN A 109 21.87 76.24 -19.01
C ASN A 109 22.72 74.99 -19.26
N VAL A 110 23.93 75.13 -19.82
CA VAL A 110 24.83 73.99 -20.04
C VAL A 110 25.22 73.34 -18.70
N GLU A 111 25.53 74.11 -17.67
CA GLU A 111 25.81 73.56 -16.32
C GLU A 111 24.61 72.87 -15.68
N LEU A 112 23.39 73.38 -15.88
CA LEU A 112 22.17 72.75 -15.40
C LEU A 112 21.85 71.46 -16.17
N GLU A 113 22.10 71.43 -17.48
CA GLU A 113 21.94 70.25 -18.31
C GLU A 113 22.93 69.13 -17.90
N THR A 114 24.18 69.45 -17.58
CA THR A 114 25.15 68.45 -17.09
C THR A 114 24.72 67.88 -15.75
N ARG A 115 24.33 68.73 -14.79
CA ARG A 115 23.83 68.27 -13.48
C ARG A 115 22.54 67.44 -13.61
N LEU A 116 21.64 67.82 -14.51
CA LEU A 116 20.42 67.06 -14.76
C LEU A 116 20.76 65.70 -15.39
N ALA A 117 21.73 65.64 -16.29
CA ALA A 117 22.21 64.38 -16.87
C ALA A 117 22.78 63.43 -15.80
N GLU A 118 23.59 63.95 -14.87
CA GLU A 118 24.14 63.21 -13.72
C GLU A 118 23.02 62.67 -12.82
N VAL A 119 22.15 63.54 -12.32
CA VAL A 119 21.02 63.15 -11.44
C VAL A 119 20.07 62.18 -12.14
N LYS A 120 19.87 62.32 -13.46
CA LYS A 120 19.04 61.40 -14.24
C LYS A 120 19.71 60.04 -14.41
N ALA A 121 21.03 59.98 -14.49
CA ALA A 121 21.77 58.72 -14.53
C ALA A 121 21.68 58.01 -13.17
N GLU A 122 21.89 58.73 -12.07
CA GLU A 122 21.75 58.20 -10.70
C GLU A 122 20.32 57.69 -10.44
N LEU A 123 19.30 58.47 -10.80
CA LEU A 123 17.90 58.07 -10.65
C LEU A 123 17.58 56.82 -11.47
N LYS A 124 18.15 56.67 -12.67
CA LYS A 124 17.98 55.46 -13.49
C LYS A 124 18.65 54.25 -12.84
N ALA A 125 19.86 54.41 -12.31
CA ALA A 125 20.57 53.35 -11.61
C ALA A 125 19.79 52.88 -10.38
N SER A 126 19.36 53.81 -9.53
CA SER A 126 18.58 53.49 -8.33
C SER A 126 17.21 52.87 -8.66
N LYS A 127 16.54 53.31 -9.74
CA LYS A 127 15.30 52.67 -10.21
C LYS A 127 15.51 51.23 -10.67
N GLU A 128 16.63 50.96 -11.35
CA GLU A 128 16.95 49.61 -11.79
C GLU A 128 17.29 48.71 -10.60
N GLU A 129 18.07 49.20 -9.65
CA GLU A 129 18.36 48.48 -8.40
C GLU A 129 17.08 48.15 -7.62
N ALA A 130 16.18 49.13 -7.44
CA ALA A 130 14.90 48.91 -6.79
C ALA A 130 14.03 47.89 -7.55
N ARG A 131 14.05 47.94 -8.89
CA ARG A 131 13.33 46.97 -9.75
C ARG A 131 13.85 45.55 -9.53
N LEU A 132 15.17 45.37 -9.49
CA LEU A 132 15.80 44.08 -9.25
C LEU A 132 15.49 43.55 -7.84
N MET A 133 15.56 44.42 -6.82
CA MET A 133 15.22 44.05 -5.44
C MET A 133 13.76 43.62 -5.30
N ILE A 134 12.82 44.33 -5.95
CA ILE A 134 11.41 43.95 -5.97
C ILE A 134 11.23 42.58 -6.63
N GLU A 135 11.89 42.33 -7.77
CA GLU A 135 11.79 41.05 -8.46
C GLU A 135 12.33 39.88 -7.60
N GLU A 136 13.42 40.12 -6.87
CA GLU A 136 13.99 39.15 -5.93
C GLU A 136 13.05 38.90 -4.74
N MET A 137 12.52 39.97 -4.14
CA MET A 137 11.53 39.87 -3.06
C MET A 137 10.28 39.09 -3.50
N GLU A 138 9.77 39.32 -4.70
CA GLU A 138 8.62 38.57 -5.22
C GLU A 138 8.95 37.08 -5.42
N LYS A 139 10.15 36.76 -5.92
CA LYS A 139 10.61 35.36 -6.05
C LYS A 139 10.68 34.69 -4.68
N MET A 140 11.28 35.35 -3.69
CA MET A 140 11.37 34.85 -2.32
C MET A 140 9.98 34.69 -1.69
N ALA A 141 9.06 35.65 -1.89
CA ALA A 141 7.70 35.57 -1.39
C ALA A 141 6.92 34.38 -1.98
N ARG A 142 7.07 34.13 -3.30
CA ARG A 142 6.44 32.99 -3.97
C ARG A 142 7.00 31.64 -3.49
N ASP A 143 8.31 31.55 -3.29
CA ASP A 143 8.96 30.35 -2.73
C ASP A 143 8.52 30.12 -1.27
N LEU A 144 8.54 31.16 -0.45
CA LEU A 144 8.08 31.10 0.95
C LEU A 144 6.63 30.63 1.04
N ALA A 145 5.73 31.18 0.22
CA ALA A 145 4.32 30.78 0.19
C ALA A 145 4.16 29.30 -0.19
N SER A 146 4.96 28.81 -1.14
CA SER A 146 4.96 27.40 -1.55
C SER A 146 5.46 26.48 -0.43
N ARG A 147 6.54 26.88 0.27
CA ARG A 147 7.08 26.14 1.42
C ARG A 147 6.10 26.11 2.59
N TYR A 148 5.47 27.25 2.90
CA TYR A 148 4.47 27.33 3.95
C TYR A 148 3.29 26.39 3.69
N LYS A 149 2.78 26.36 2.45
CA LYS A 149 1.72 25.43 2.05
C LYS A 149 2.13 23.97 2.22
N ASN A 150 3.37 23.61 1.88
CA ASN A 150 3.86 22.25 2.06
C ASN A 150 3.96 21.88 3.55
N VAL A 151 4.42 22.80 4.40
CA VAL A 151 4.46 22.60 5.84
C VAL A 151 3.05 22.44 6.40
N GLU A 152 2.09 23.26 5.97
CA GLU A 152 0.68 23.16 6.39
C GLU A 152 0.12 21.76 6.11
N VAL A 153 0.32 21.24 4.88
CA VAL A 153 -0.10 19.88 4.51
C VAL A 153 0.60 18.81 5.35
N GLN A 154 1.89 18.95 5.61
CA GLN A 154 2.63 18.01 6.47
C GLN A 154 2.13 18.04 7.91
N THR A 155 1.78 19.22 8.42
CA THR A 155 1.25 19.40 9.77
C THR A 155 -0.12 18.72 9.90
N GLU A 156 -0.99 18.87 8.88
CA GLU A 156 -2.27 18.15 8.81
C GLU A 156 -2.09 16.63 8.75
N GLN A 157 -1.11 16.14 7.98
CA GLN A 157 -0.82 14.71 7.95
C GLN A 157 -0.32 14.20 9.31
N LEU A 158 0.58 14.95 9.95
CA LEU A 158 1.11 14.62 11.26
C LEU A 158 0.04 14.65 12.35
N SER A 159 -0.97 15.52 12.26
CA SER A 159 -2.05 15.53 13.25
C SER A 159 -2.96 14.30 13.14
N THR A 160 -3.11 13.71 11.94
CA THR A 160 -3.91 12.48 11.74
C THR A 160 -3.17 11.18 12.03
N LEU A 161 -1.83 11.22 12.09
CA LEU A 161 -0.99 10.03 12.23
C LEU A 161 -1.13 9.33 13.60
N PRO A 162 -1.24 10.03 14.75
CA PRO A 162 -1.41 9.40 16.06
C PRO A 162 -2.67 8.54 16.14
N ASP A 163 -3.81 9.06 15.67
CA ASP A 163 -5.08 8.31 15.65
C ASP A 163 -4.95 7.06 14.78
N ALA A 164 -4.28 7.15 13.63
CA ALA A 164 -4.03 6.01 12.77
C ALA A 164 -3.12 4.96 13.45
N ILE A 165 -2.11 5.39 14.20
CA ILE A 165 -1.25 4.50 14.98
C ILE A 165 -2.05 3.80 16.07
N GLU A 166 -2.85 4.52 16.86
CA GLU A 166 -3.67 3.93 17.92
C GLU A 166 -4.68 2.90 17.36
N ASN A 167 -5.29 3.21 16.21
CA ASN A 167 -6.15 2.27 15.50
C ASN A 167 -5.38 1.01 15.02
N LEU A 168 -4.16 1.16 14.51
CA LEU A 168 -3.32 0.03 14.12
C LEU A 168 -2.86 -0.78 15.33
N GLU A 169 -2.51 -0.15 16.44
CA GLU A 169 -2.12 -0.83 17.67
C GLU A 169 -3.29 -1.60 18.28
N SER A 170 -4.49 -1.01 18.33
CA SER A 170 -5.70 -1.70 18.81
C SER A 170 -6.09 -2.88 17.93
N THR A 171 -5.97 -2.75 16.59
CA THR A 171 -6.21 -3.86 15.67
C THR A 171 -5.17 -4.98 15.82
N ILE A 172 -3.89 -4.64 15.98
CA ILE A 172 -2.83 -5.63 16.26
C ILE A 172 -3.08 -6.32 17.60
N ALA A 173 -3.44 -5.59 18.65
CA ALA A 173 -3.77 -6.16 19.96
C ALA A 173 -4.98 -7.10 19.85
N GLY A 174 -6.02 -6.70 19.11
CA GLY A 174 -7.19 -7.53 18.84
C GLY A 174 -6.88 -8.79 18.03
N LEU A 175 -6.01 -8.69 17.02
CA LEU A 175 -5.57 -9.85 16.23
C LEU A 175 -4.71 -10.81 17.07
N ARG A 176 -3.80 -10.29 17.90
CA ARG A 176 -3.01 -11.10 18.83
C ARG A 176 -3.90 -11.79 19.87
N ALA A 177 -4.89 -11.09 20.42
CA ALA A 177 -5.85 -11.68 21.35
C ALA A 177 -6.67 -12.80 20.69
N LYS A 178 -7.14 -12.59 19.45
CA LYS A 178 -7.82 -13.64 18.65
C LYS A 178 -6.89 -14.82 18.36
N GLN A 179 -5.62 -14.57 18.04
CA GLN A 179 -4.63 -15.62 17.82
C GLN A 179 -4.41 -16.46 19.08
N VAL A 180 -4.23 -15.83 20.24
CA VAL A 180 -4.06 -16.53 21.53
C VAL A 180 -5.33 -17.32 21.89
N ALA A 181 -6.51 -16.72 21.77
CA ALA A 181 -7.78 -17.41 22.03
C ALA A 181 -8.00 -18.62 21.11
N ASN A 182 -7.56 -18.55 19.85
CA ASN A 182 -7.63 -19.65 18.89
C ASN A 182 -6.51 -20.71 19.07
N MET A 183 -5.44 -20.42 19.82
CA MET A 183 -4.42 -21.41 20.19
C MET A 183 -4.82 -22.23 21.42
N ASP A 184 -5.59 -21.65 22.34
CA ASP A 184 -6.01 -22.28 23.60
C ASP A 184 -7.21 -23.25 23.43
N SER A 185 -7.91 -23.17 22.29
CA SER A 185 -8.91 -24.16 21.93
C SER A 185 -8.21 -25.46 21.51
N SER A 186 -8.35 -26.50 22.33
CA SER A 186 -7.98 -27.91 22.08
C SER A 186 -8.82 -28.57 20.97
N ASP A 187 -9.12 -27.80 19.92
CA ASP A 187 -9.94 -28.21 18.78
C ASP A 187 -9.01 -28.83 17.72
N PRO A 188 -9.35 -29.97 17.09
CA PRO A 188 -8.50 -30.63 16.07
C PRO A 188 -8.22 -29.78 14.82
N ARG A 189 -8.86 -28.61 14.68
CA ARG A 189 -8.54 -27.57 13.69
C ARG A 189 -7.31 -26.72 14.06
N SER A 190 -6.71 -26.93 15.22
CA SER A 190 -5.49 -26.26 15.71
C SER A 190 -4.30 -26.36 14.73
N SER A 191 -4.26 -27.40 13.88
CA SER A 191 -3.31 -27.50 12.77
C SER A 191 -3.39 -26.36 11.74
N GLN A 192 -4.53 -25.64 11.66
CA GLN A 192 -4.73 -24.47 10.79
C GLN A 192 -4.26 -23.16 11.43
N ASN A 193 -3.98 -23.14 12.73
CA ASN A 193 -3.51 -21.97 13.48
C ASN A 193 -2.00 -22.02 13.79
N LEU A 194 -1.28 -22.93 13.14
CA LEU A 194 0.16 -23.08 13.31
C LEU A 194 0.91 -21.89 12.67
N PRO A 195 2.02 -21.43 13.28
CA PRO A 195 2.87 -20.45 12.64
C PRO A 195 3.44 -21.01 11.34
N LEU A 196 3.72 -20.13 10.36
CA LEU A 196 4.17 -20.51 9.01
C LEU A 196 5.32 -21.55 8.98
N PRO A 197 6.34 -21.49 9.85
CA PRO A 197 7.38 -22.53 9.86
C PRO A 197 6.84 -23.92 10.26
N ALA A 198 5.90 -23.96 11.21
CA ALA A 198 5.29 -25.21 11.67
C ALA A 198 4.34 -25.80 10.63
N THR A 199 3.62 -24.98 9.85
CA THR A 199 2.79 -25.47 8.74
C THR A 199 3.64 -26.05 7.61
N LEU A 200 4.77 -25.41 7.28
CA LEU A 200 5.70 -25.94 6.27
C LEU A 200 6.31 -27.29 6.69
N ASN A 201 6.68 -27.44 7.96
CA ASN A 201 7.18 -28.71 8.49
C ASN A 201 6.11 -29.82 8.42
N LEU A 202 4.89 -29.52 8.86
CA LEU A 202 3.78 -30.48 8.81
C LEU A 202 3.43 -30.86 7.37
N LEU A 203 3.47 -29.90 6.44
CA LEU A 203 3.26 -30.15 5.02
C LEU A 203 4.35 -31.08 4.46
N ALA A 204 5.62 -30.85 4.78
CA ALA A 204 6.73 -31.71 4.36
C ALA A 204 6.61 -33.13 4.93
N GLU A 205 6.18 -33.29 6.19
CA GLU A 205 5.90 -34.60 6.79
C GLU A 205 4.78 -35.33 6.04
N ARG A 206 3.67 -34.64 5.74
CA ARG A 206 2.53 -35.24 5.02
C ARG A 206 2.87 -35.57 3.57
N GLU A 207 3.67 -34.75 2.90
CA GLU A 207 4.19 -35.06 1.56
C GLU A 207 5.10 -36.30 1.58
N ALA A 208 5.94 -36.44 2.61
CA ALA A 208 6.78 -37.62 2.78
C ALA A 208 5.95 -38.89 3.05
N GLU A 209 4.92 -38.79 3.89
CA GLU A 209 3.95 -39.87 4.16
C GLU A 209 3.21 -40.28 2.89
N LEU A 210 2.70 -39.31 2.11
CA LEU A 210 2.02 -39.56 0.84
C LEU A 210 2.96 -40.20 -0.18
N ALA A 211 4.21 -39.75 -0.27
CA ALA A 211 5.21 -40.36 -1.13
C ALA A 211 5.52 -41.81 -0.71
N ALA A 212 5.60 -42.09 0.60
CA ALA A 212 5.78 -43.45 1.11
C ALA A 212 4.58 -44.35 0.80
N LEU A 213 3.35 -43.86 1.01
CA LEU A 213 2.12 -44.59 0.69
C LEU A 213 2.03 -44.89 -0.82
N ASN A 214 2.34 -43.92 -1.67
CA ASN A 214 2.37 -44.11 -3.12
C ASN A 214 3.40 -45.16 -3.56
N ARG A 215 4.57 -45.22 -2.92
CA ARG A 215 5.56 -46.29 -3.16
C ARG A 215 5.02 -47.66 -2.74
N GLN A 216 4.33 -47.75 -1.60
CA GLN A 216 3.71 -49.00 -1.14
C GLN A 216 2.61 -49.45 -2.10
N ILE A 217 1.74 -48.54 -2.55
CA ILE A 217 0.70 -48.81 -3.54
C ILE A 217 1.32 -49.32 -4.84
N ALA A 218 2.36 -48.67 -5.35
CA ALA A 218 3.06 -49.09 -6.56
C ALA A 218 3.71 -50.48 -6.39
N ALA A 219 4.32 -50.77 -5.24
CA ALA A 219 4.90 -52.07 -4.95
C ALA A 219 3.83 -53.19 -4.92
N VAL A 220 2.69 -52.93 -4.27
CA VAL A 220 1.57 -53.88 -4.22
C VAL A 220 0.95 -54.06 -5.60
N GLN A 221 0.74 -52.99 -6.37
CA GLN A 221 0.22 -53.06 -7.74
C GLN A 221 1.13 -53.87 -8.67
N ASN A 222 2.45 -53.78 -8.50
CA ASN A 222 3.42 -54.58 -9.25
C ASN A 222 3.46 -56.05 -8.81
N ALA A 223 3.22 -56.34 -7.53
CA ALA A 223 3.22 -57.71 -6.99
C ALA A 223 1.91 -58.46 -7.26
N LEU A 224 0.77 -57.75 -7.32
CA LEU A 224 -0.57 -58.29 -7.56
C LEU A 224 -0.67 -59.18 -8.82
N PRO A 225 -0.20 -58.78 -10.03
CA PRO A 225 -0.31 -59.60 -11.23
C PRO A 225 0.51 -60.90 -11.14
N ARG A 226 1.63 -60.88 -10.41
CA ARG A 226 2.43 -62.09 -10.20
C ARG A 226 1.73 -63.04 -9.24
N LYS A 227 1.22 -62.53 -8.12
CA LYS A 227 0.50 -63.35 -7.13
C LYS A 227 -0.82 -63.91 -7.65
N THR A 228 -1.53 -63.16 -8.48
CA THR A 228 -2.73 -63.66 -9.19
C THR A 228 -2.37 -64.79 -10.16
N ARG A 229 -1.30 -64.66 -10.95
CA ARG A 229 -0.82 -65.78 -11.81
C ARG A 229 -0.39 -67.01 -11.03
N GLU A 230 0.30 -66.82 -9.90
CA GLU A 230 0.68 -67.92 -8.99
C GLU A 230 -0.56 -68.61 -8.40
N ALA A 231 -1.57 -67.85 -7.97
CA ALA A 231 -2.84 -68.38 -7.47
C ALA A 231 -3.62 -69.15 -8.55
N GLU A 232 -3.76 -68.59 -9.75
CA GLU A 232 -4.40 -69.26 -10.89
C GLU A 232 -3.68 -70.56 -11.28
N ALA A 233 -2.34 -70.61 -11.19
CA ALA A 233 -1.59 -71.82 -11.47
C ALA A 233 -1.88 -72.92 -10.44
N ILE A 234 -1.88 -72.58 -9.15
CA ILE A 234 -2.23 -73.50 -8.06
C ILE A 234 -3.69 -73.96 -8.19
N GLU A 235 -4.63 -73.06 -8.53
CA GLU A 235 -6.02 -73.44 -8.80
C GLU A 235 -6.11 -74.47 -9.93
N ARG A 236 -5.39 -74.27 -11.05
CA ARG A 236 -5.34 -75.24 -12.14
C ARG A 236 -4.79 -76.59 -11.66
N GLU A 237 -3.71 -76.61 -10.88
CA GLU A 237 -3.17 -77.84 -10.30
C GLU A 237 -4.17 -78.54 -9.36
N CYS A 238 -4.83 -77.79 -8.49
CA CYS A 238 -5.91 -78.30 -7.63
C CYS A 238 -7.03 -78.93 -8.44
N THR A 239 -7.49 -78.28 -9.53
CA THR A 239 -8.56 -78.87 -10.37
C THR A 239 -8.13 -80.18 -11.04
N VAL A 240 -6.86 -80.32 -11.43
CA VAL A 240 -6.32 -81.57 -11.99
C VAL A 240 -6.25 -82.65 -10.92
N LEU A 241 -5.79 -82.32 -9.71
CA LEU A 241 -5.74 -83.25 -8.58
C LEU A 241 -7.14 -83.67 -8.13
N GLU A 242 -8.12 -82.77 -8.14
CA GLU A 242 -9.52 -83.08 -7.87
C GLU A 242 -10.09 -84.04 -8.91
N ARG A 243 -9.84 -83.84 -10.21
CA ARG A 243 -10.25 -84.79 -11.26
C ARG A 243 -9.61 -86.16 -11.05
N ARG A 244 -8.30 -86.22 -10.79
CA ARG A 244 -7.58 -87.47 -10.49
C ARG A 244 -8.15 -88.16 -9.25
N LYS A 245 -8.50 -87.42 -8.21
CA LYS A 245 -9.16 -87.94 -7.01
C LYS A 245 -10.53 -88.53 -7.35
N VAL A 246 -11.35 -87.82 -8.14
CA VAL A 246 -12.67 -88.31 -8.56
C VAL A 246 -12.54 -89.58 -9.41
N GLU A 247 -11.61 -89.61 -10.36
CA GLU A 247 -11.29 -90.78 -11.18
C GLU A 247 -10.81 -91.97 -10.33
N ALA A 248 -9.89 -91.75 -9.39
CA ALA A 248 -9.40 -92.79 -8.49
C ALA A 248 -10.52 -93.33 -7.57
N ILE A 249 -11.41 -92.46 -7.07
CA ILE A 249 -12.59 -92.87 -6.29
C ILE A 249 -13.55 -93.68 -7.17
N ALA A 250 -13.76 -93.27 -8.43
CA ALA A 250 -14.59 -94.02 -9.37
C ALA A 250 -14.00 -95.40 -9.66
N GLN A 251 -12.70 -95.49 -9.97
CA GLN A 251 -11.98 -96.75 -10.17
C GLN A 251 -12.05 -97.65 -8.92
N ALA A 252 -11.84 -97.09 -7.73
CA ALA A 252 -11.95 -97.84 -6.48
C ALA A 252 -13.38 -98.37 -6.24
N ARG A 253 -14.41 -97.55 -6.51
CA ARG A 253 -15.82 -97.96 -6.42
C ARG A 253 -16.17 -99.03 -7.45
N GLU A 254 -15.68 -98.92 -8.69
CA GLU A 254 -15.89 -99.92 -9.74
C GLU A 254 -15.19 -101.23 -9.39
N ALA A 255 -13.95 -101.20 -8.90
CA ALA A 255 -13.25 -102.39 -8.41
C ALA A 255 -13.98 -103.04 -7.24
N GLN A 256 -14.49 -102.24 -6.29
CA GLN A 256 -15.31 -102.74 -5.18
C GLN A 256 -16.63 -103.33 -5.68
N ARG A 257 -17.28 -102.72 -6.69
CA ARG A 257 -18.51 -103.24 -7.31
C ARG A 257 -18.25 -104.55 -8.04
N LYS A 258 -17.16 -104.67 -8.81
CA LYS A 258 -16.76 -105.92 -9.48
C LYS A 258 -16.49 -107.04 -8.48
N LYS A 259 -15.79 -106.72 -7.38
CA LYS A 259 -15.58 -107.65 -6.25
C LYS A 259 -16.90 -108.11 -5.60
N GLN A 260 -17.89 -107.21 -5.46
CA GLN A 260 -19.20 -107.55 -4.89
C GLN A 260 -20.12 -108.29 -5.86
N GLN A 261 -19.98 -108.05 -7.17
CA GLN A 261 -20.75 -108.73 -8.22
C GLN A 261 -20.16 -110.10 -8.60
N GLY A 262 -19.05 -110.52 -7.99
CA GLY A 262 -18.45 -111.83 -8.19
C GLY A 262 -17.82 -112.03 -9.57
N GLU A 263 -17.56 -110.94 -10.29
CA GLU A 263 -16.79 -110.96 -11.53
C GLU A 263 -15.33 -111.18 -11.13
N SER A 264 -14.82 -112.41 -11.30
CA SER A 264 -13.48 -112.75 -10.85
C SER A 264 -12.46 -111.90 -11.60
N ASP A 265 -11.48 -111.38 -10.87
CA ASP A 265 -10.41 -110.60 -11.47
C ASP A 265 -9.78 -111.44 -12.58
N GLY A 266 -9.69 -110.92 -13.81
CA GLY A 266 -9.13 -111.68 -14.94
C GLY A 266 -7.73 -112.24 -14.64
N LEU A 267 -7.02 -111.64 -13.68
CA LEU A 267 -5.79 -112.18 -13.11
C LEU A 267 -5.99 -113.43 -12.23
N GLU A 268 -7.03 -113.51 -11.41
CA GLU A 268 -7.35 -114.71 -10.63
C GLU A 268 -7.84 -115.85 -11.52
N GLU A 269 -8.64 -115.54 -12.55
CA GLU A 269 -9.07 -116.51 -13.56
C GLU A 269 -7.89 -117.05 -14.38
N MET A 270 -6.97 -116.17 -14.80
CA MET A 270 -5.71 -116.61 -15.40
C MET A 270 -4.81 -117.38 -14.43
N GLY A 271 -4.71 -116.97 -13.17
CA GLY A 271 -3.96 -117.70 -12.15
C GLY A 271 -4.55 -119.07 -11.83
N ARG A 272 -5.88 -119.25 -11.96
CA ARG A 272 -6.55 -120.55 -11.85
C ARG A 272 -6.35 -121.39 -13.10
N TRP A 273 -6.45 -120.80 -14.29
CA TRP A 273 -6.18 -121.49 -15.54
C TRP A 273 -4.72 -121.93 -15.66
N TYR A 274 -3.74 -121.07 -15.31
CA TYR A 274 -2.33 -121.43 -15.27
C TYR A 274 -2.06 -122.51 -14.22
N ARG A 275 -2.72 -122.50 -13.05
CA ARG A 275 -2.63 -123.59 -12.08
C ARG A 275 -3.24 -124.89 -12.58
N GLY A 276 -4.39 -124.85 -13.24
CA GLY A 276 -4.99 -126.04 -13.86
C GLY A 276 -4.17 -126.56 -15.05
N ALA A 277 -3.57 -125.66 -15.84
CA ALA A 277 -2.63 -126.01 -16.90
C ALA A 277 -1.34 -126.62 -16.32
N GLU A 278 -0.83 -126.08 -15.20
CA GLU A 278 0.31 -126.65 -14.46
C GLU A 278 -0.02 -128.03 -13.88
N GLU A 279 -1.22 -128.21 -13.34
CA GLU A 279 -1.69 -129.47 -12.74
C GLU A 279 -1.89 -130.56 -13.81
N THR A 280 -2.50 -130.23 -14.94
CA THR A 280 -2.63 -131.15 -16.10
C THR A 280 -1.28 -131.46 -16.75
N LEU A 281 -0.35 -130.51 -16.82
CA LEU A 281 1.04 -130.77 -17.22
C LEU A 281 1.78 -131.66 -16.21
N LYS A 282 1.57 -131.48 -14.90
CA LYS A 282 2.13 -132.34 -13.86
C LYS A 282 1.59 -133.76 -13.94
N GLU A 283 0.30 -133.93 -14.23
CA GLU A 283 -0.37 -135.23 -14.37
C GLU A 283 0.10 -135.98 -15.63
N MET A 284 0.38 -135.27 -16.74
CA MET A 284 0.95 -135.88 -17.96
C MET A 284 2.44 -136.21 -17.86
N VAL A 285 3.21 -135.53 -17.01
CA VAL A 285 4.66 -135.71 -16.90
C VAL A 285 5.05 -136.61 -15.72
N GLY A 286 4.12 -137.00 -14.86
CA GLY A 286 4.35 -138.02 -13.82
C GLY A 286 5.42 -137.62 -12.80
N VAL A 287 5.42 -136.37 -12.36
CA VAL A 287 6.36 -135.87 -11.36
C VAL A 287 5.58 -135.42 -10.13
N GLU A 288 5.48 -136.29 -9.14
CA GLU A 288 5.07 -135.91 -7.79
C GLU A 288 6.25 -135.30 -7.03
N ARG A 289 6.25 -133.97 -6.89
CA ARG A 289 6.41 -133.19 -5.64
C ARG A 289 6.48 -131.70 -5.92
#